data_AF-A8I4Y5-F1
#
_entry.id   AF-A8I4Y5-F1
#
_cell.length_a   1.000
_cell.length_b   1.000
_cell.length_c   1.000
_cell.angle_alpha   90.00
_cell.angle_beta   90.00
_cell.angle_gamma   90.00
#
_symmetry.space_group_name_H-M   'P 1'
#
loop_
_entity.id
_entity.type
_entity.pdbx_description
1 polymer ?
#
loop_
_entity_poly.entity_id
_entity_poly.type
_entity_poly.pdbx_seq_one_letter_code
_entity_poly.pdbx_strand_id
1 'polypeptide(L)'
;MLVRLPVEHIICGIHLMSASTKDVFFVHPSAAHMFFPRTILGFHWSERVRRREPGLWNFEEPGIGEELADQIEAKALPLLEPIRTIRDYMKLMGIGEPADGRFVRRMIFEAAMGDLDAARRACCRLWHPDIINLDPPPQDGVLEIPQKLGPLIARDDREGIAAVLRSWEESSAKVYGVEKYWQPTPFPIEETA
;
A
#
# COMPACT_ATOMS: atom_id res chain seq x y z
N MET A 1 2.79 11.32 -11.32
CA MET A 1 2.96 9.90 -10.92
C MET A 1 2.82 9.06 -12.17
N LEU A 2 3.74 8.14 -12.42
CA LEU A 2 3.60 7.08 -13.42
C LEU A 2 3.12 5.83 -12.71
N VAL A 3 2.14 5.12 -13.26
CA VAL A 3 1.53 3.93 -12.63
C VAL A 3 1.68 2.73 -13.55
N ARG A 4 2.01 1.58 -12.98
CA ARG A 4 2.04 0.31 -13.71
C ARG A 4 0.63 -0.28 -13.79
N LEU A 5 0.24 -0.70 -14.99
CA LEU A 5 -1.04 -1.35 -15.27
C LEU A 5 -0.92 -2.88 -15.29
N PRO A 6 -2.03 -3.62 -15.03
CA PRO A 6 -3.31 -3.13 -14.49
C PRO A 6 -3.17 -2.67 -13.03
N VAL A 7 -4.09 -1.82 -12.57
CA VAL A 7 -4.21 -1.45 -11.16
C VAL A 7 -5.30 -2.31 -10.54
N GLU A 8 -4.94 -3.15 -9.57
CA GLU A 8 -5.86 -4.06 -8.88
C GLU A 8 -5.76 -3.79 -7.37
N HIS A 9 -5.48 -4.83 -6.57
CA HIS A 9 -5.30 -4.71 -5.12
C HIS A 9 -4.08 -3.91 -4.70
N ILE A 10 -3.04 -3.88 -5.55
CA ILE A 10 -1.78 -3.17 -5.31
C ILE A 10 -1.52 -2.20 -6.45
N ILE A 11 -1.26 -0.94 -6.11
CA ILE A 11 -0.76 0.07 -7.04
C ILE A 11 0.77 0.14 -6.93
N CYS A 12 1.45 0.07 -8.07
CA CYS A 12 2.89 0.30 -8.18
C CYS A 12 3.15 1.46 -9.13
N GLY A 13 4.12 2.30 -8.82
CA GLY A 13 4.40 3.48 -9.64
C GLY A 13 5.70 4.20 -9.32
N ILE A 14 6.00 5.21 -10.14
CA ILE A 14 7.10 6.13 -9.96
C ILE A 14 6.55 7.50 -9.58
N HIS A 15 7.07 8.03 -8.47
CA HIS A 15 6.73 9.32 -7.92
C HIS A 15 7.87 10.29 -8.13
N LEU A 16 7.54 11.41 -8.76
CA LEU A 16 8.40 12.59 -8.80
C LEU A 16 7.91 13.52 -7.70
N MET A 17 8.73 13.72 -6.68
CA MET A 17 8.44 14.64 -5.59
C MET A 17 9.31 15.87 -5.71
N SER A 18 8.72 17.05 -5.58
CA SER A 18 9.49 18.30 -5.49
C SER A 18 10.47 18.21 -4.33
N ALA A 19 11.69 18.69 -4.57
CA ALA A 19 12.60 19.05 -3.50
C ALA A 19 12.26 20.46 -2.97
N SER A 20 13.16 21.04 -2.18
CA SER A 20 13.02 22.39 -1.61
C SER A 20 12.97 23.51 -2.66
N THR A 21 13.37 23.25 -3.90
CA THR A 21 13.29 24.17 -5.03
C THR A 21 12.40 23.59 -6.13
N LYS A 22 11.76 24.46 -6.93
CA LYS A 22 10.77 24.06 -7.94
C LYS A 22 11.35 23.18 -9.06
N ASP A 23 12.62 23.39 -9.37
CA ASP A 23 13.25 22.74 -10.52
C ASP A 23 13.89 21.40 -10.13
N VAL A 24 14.04 21.13 -8.85
CA VAL A 24 14.71 19.95 -8.31
C VAL A 24 13.69 18.94 -7.81
N PHE A 25 13.92 17.66 -8.08
CA PHE A 25 13.01 16.60 -7.68
C PHE A 25 13.71 15.34 -7.15
N PHE A 26 12.94 14.50 -6.48
CA PHE A 26 13.30 13.15 -6.08
C PHE A 26 12.46 12.14 -6.83
N VAL A 27 13.10 11.04 -7.22
CA VAL A 27 12.46 9.94 -7.92
C VAL A 27 12.33 8.78 -6.95
N HIS A 28 11.10 8.33 -6.73
CA HIS A 28 10.79 7.25 -5.81
C HIS A 28 10.00 6.15 -6.50
N PRO A 29 10.51 4.91 -6.51
CA PRO A 29 9.67 3.74 -6.74
C PRO A 29 8.77 3.54 -5.52
N SER A 30 7.49 3.34 -5.79
CA SER A 30 6.45 3.29 -4.78
C SER A 30 5.50 2.13 -5.02
N ALA A 31 5.06 1.50 -3.93
CA ALA A 31 3.95 0.57 -3.94
C ALA A 31 2.97 0.91 -2.80
N ALA A 32 1.68 0.65 -3.02
CA ALA A 32 0.65 0.76 -1.98
C ALA A 32 -0.45 -0.28 -2.22
N HIS A 33 -1.11 -0.74 -1.15
CA HIS A 33 -2.33 -1.52 -1.26
C HIS A 33 -3.55 -0.60 -1.39
N MET A 34 -4.54 -1.00 -2.18
CA MET A 34 -5.72 -0.18 -2.51
C MET A 34 -6.85 -0.36 -1.51
N PHE A 35 -6.88 -1.46 -0.75
CA PHE A 35 -7.96 -1.78 0.19
C PHE A 35 -7.74 -1.14 1.57
N PHE A 36 -7.58 0.17 1.68
CA PHE A 36 -7.47 0.89 2.97
C PHE A 36 -8.43 2.09 2.98
N PRO A 37 -9.02 2.49 4.13
CA PRO A 37 -9.84 3.71 4.24
C PRO A 37 -8.98 4.97 4.06
N ARG A 38 -8.54 5.25 2.83
CA ARG A 38 -7.70 6.39 2.50
C ARG A 38 -8.52 7.64 2.31
N THR A 39 -8.08 8.71 2.97
CA THR A 39 -8.52 10.09 2.71
C THR A 39 -7.43 10.91 2.02
N ILE A 40 -6.18 10.42 2.02
CA ILE A 40 -5.02 11.08 1.41
C ILE A 40 -4.14 10.06 0.65
N LEU A 41 -3.32 10.57 -0.27
CA LEU A 41 -2.31 9.79 -0.98
C LEU A 41 -1.29 9.22 0.00
N GLY A 42 -1.04 7.91 -0.05
CA GLY A 42 -0.10 7.25 0.87
C GLY A 42 0.68 6.15 0.19
N PHE A 43 1.96 6.41 -0.11
CA PHE A 43 2.87 5.45 -0.72
C PHE A 43 3.90 4.92 0.28
N HIS A 44 4.29 3.66 0.11
CA HIS A 44 5.53 3.20 0.72
C HIS A 44 6.69 3.59 -0.17
N TRP A 45 7.64 4.31 0.42
CA TRP A 45 8.81 4.82 -0.26
C TRP A 45 9.92 3.77 -0.17
N SER A 46 10.35 3.26 -1.33
CA SER A 46 11.61 2.53 -1.42
C SER A 46 12.79 3.49 -1.56
N GLU A 47 14.00 2.94 -1.71
CA GLU A 47 15.20 3.74 -1.94
C GLU A 47 15.03 4.69 -3.14
N ARG A 48 15.56 5.91 -3.01
CA ARG A 48 15.52 6.91 -4.09
C ARG A 48 16.28 6.40 -5.30
N VAL A 49 15.69 6.55 -6.47
CA VAL A 49 16.43 6.40 -7.73
C VAL A 49 17.33 7.62 -7.87
N ARG A 50 18.64 7.36 -7.81
CA ARG A 50 19.67 8.39 -7.93
C ARG A 50 20.09 8.54 -9.40
N ARG A 51 20.69 9.69 -9.68
CA ARG A 51 21.38 9.96 -10.95
C ARG A 51 22.61 9.06 -11.11
N ARG A 52 23.11 8.98 -12.35
CA ARG A 52 24.40 8.31 -12.65
C ARG A 52 25.54 9.03 -11.95
N GLU A 53 25.56 10.35 -12.11
CA GLU A 53 26.54 11.22 -11.47
C GLU A 53 26.01 11.77 -10.13
N PRO A 54 26.89 12.06 -9.16
CA PRO A 54 26.49 12.69 -7.91
C PRO A 54 25.73 14.00 -8.14
N GLY A 55 24.51 14.10 -7.60
CA GLY A 55 23.68 15.29 -7.77
C GLY A 55 22.21 15.01 -7.49
N LEU A 56 21.40 16.08 -7.55
CA LEU A 56 19.95 15.98 -7.52
C LEU A 56 19.40 16.00 -8.95
N TRP A 57 18.18 15.47 -9.12
CA TRP A 57 17.47 15.60 -10.39
C TRP A 57 17.00 17.03 -10.57
N ASN A 58 17.20 17.61 -11.76
CA ASN A 58 16.81 18.97 -12.07
C ASN A 58 16.19 19.05 -13.47
N PHE A 59 14.99 19.61 -13.59
CA PHE A 59 14.25 19.71 -14.85
C PHE A 59 14.94 20.58 -15.91
N GLU A 60 15.77 21.53 -15.48
CA GLU A 60 16.47 22.46 -16.37
C GLU A 60 17.73 21.85 -17.00
N GLU A 61 18.15 20.66 -16.55
CA GLU A 61 19.35 20.02 -17.09
C GLU A 61 19.09 19.37 -18.46
N PRO A 62 19.91 19.68 -19.49
CA PRO A 62 19.78 19.04 -20.79
C PRO A 62 19.95 17.51 -20.69
N GLY A 63 19.09 16.75 -21.35
CA GLY A 63 19.15 15.28 -21.37
C GLY A 63 18.60 14.59 -20.12
N ILE A 64 18.02 15.34 -19.16
CA ILE A 64 17.50 14.76 -17.92
C ILE A 64 16.43 13.69 -18.15
N GLY A 65 15.62 13.83 -19.21
CA GLY A 65 14.58 12.86 -19.55
C GLY A 65 15.14 11.48 -19.93
N GLU A 66 16.21 11.45 -20.71
CA GLU A 66 16.87 10.19 -21.12
C GLU A 66 17.56 9.54 -19.93
N GLU A 67 18.31 10.31 -19.13
CA GLU A 67 18.93 9.79 -17.90
C GLU A 67 17.89 9.25 -16.92
N LEU A 68 16.76 9.95 -16.77
CA LEU A 68 15.66 9.55 -15.90
C LEU A 68 15.04 8.23 -16.36
N ALA A 69 14.74 8.11 -17.65
CA ALA A 69 14.19 6.88 -18.22
C ALA A 69 15.15 5.70 -17.98
N ASP A 70 16.43 5.87 -18.32
CA ASP A 70 17.44 4.85 -18.12
C ASP A 70 17.57 4.41 -16.64
N GLN A 71 17.54 5.36 -15.70
CA GLN A 71 17.63 5.04 -14.27
C GLN A 71 16.36 4.38 -13.74
N ILE A 72 15.19 4.78 -14.22
CA ILE A 72 13.93 4.12 -13.88
C ILE A 72 13.96 2.67 -14.36
N GLU A 73 14.33 2.43 -15.61
CA GLU A 73 14.40 1.09 -16.18
C GLU A 73 15.44 0.22 -15.47
N ALA A 74 16.63 0.76 -15.18
CA ALA A 74 17.71 0.00 -14.57
C ALA A 74 17.55 -0.24 -13.06
N LYS A 75 16.87 0.67 -12.33
CA LYS A 75 16.84 0.65 -10.86
C LYS A 75 15.44 0.55 -10.27
N ALA A 76 14.47 1.23 -10.84
CA ALA A 76 13.13 1.30 -10.25
C ALA A 76 12.24 0.13 -10.67
N LEU A 77 12.18 -0.17 -11.96
CA LEU A 77 11.34 -1.25 -12.48
C LEU A 77 11.68 -2.62 -11.87
N PRO A 78 12.96 -3.02 -11.71
CA PRO A 78 13.31 -4.30 -11.08
C PRO A 78 12.86 -4.42 -9.63
N LEU A 79 12.71 -3.29 -8.90
CA LEU A 79 12.19 -3.29 -7.53
C LEU A 79 10.68 -3.48 -7.49
N LEU A 80 9.98 -2.95 -8.50
CA LEU A 80 8.51 -2.99 -8.56
C LEU A 80 7.99 -4.27 -9.23
N GLU A 81 8.76 -4.85 -10.15
CA GLU A 81 8.38 -6.02 -10.95
C GLU A 81 7.89 -7.22 -10.11
N PRO A 82 8.53 -7.59 -8.98
CA PRO A 82 8.11 -8.73 -8.19
C PRO A 82 6.80 -8.52 -7.43
N ILE A 83 6.35 -7.27 -7.28
CA ILE A 83 5.18 -6.93 -6.46
C ILE A 83 3.93 -7.09 -7.32
N ARG A 84 3.31 -8.27 -7.37
CA ARG A 84 2.12 -8.52 -8.23
C ARG A 84 0.86 -8.79 -7.43
N THR A 85 1.01 -9.41 -6.27
CA THR A 85 -0.10 -9.87 -5.45
C THR A 85 -0.09 -9.20 -4.08
N ILE A 86 -1.19 -9.38 -3.34
CA ILE A 86 -1.28 -9.00 -1.93
C ILE A 86 -0.12 -9.65 -1.13
N ARG A 87 0.21 -10.92 -1.44
CA ARG A 87 1.27 -11.67 -0.76
C ARG A 87 2.66 -11.10 -1.05
N ASP A 88 2.94 -10.71 -2.28
CA ASP A 88 4.24 -10.10 -2.62
C ASP A 88 4.43 -8.78 -1.88
N TYR A 89 3.36 -7.99 -1.79
CA TYR A 89 3.36 -6.75 -1.05
C TYR A 89 3.53 -6.98 0.46
N MET A 90 2.88 -7.99 1.04
CA MET A 90 3.08 -8.37 2.44
C MET A 90 4.56 -8.71 2.71
N LYS A 91 5.18 -9.50 1.81
CA LYS A 91 6.60 -9.86 1.91
C LYS A 91 7.50 -8.63 1.87
N LEU A 92 7.26 -7.70 0.94
CA LEU A 92 8.00 -6.44 0.85
C LEU A 92 7.92 -5.64 2.16
N MET A 93 6.74 -5.60 2.77
CA MET A 93 6.46 -4.80 3.96
C MET A 93 6.81 -5.50 5.28
N GLY A 94 7.19 -6.78 5.23
CA GLY A 94 7.35 -7.62 6.43
C GLY A 94 6.05 -7.79 7.22
N ILE A 95 4.90 -7.77 6.54
CA ILE A 95 3.59 -7.94 7.20
C ILE A 95 3.39 -9.42 7.54
N GLY A 96 3.01 -9.69 8.80
CA GLY A 96 2.80 -11.04 9.31
C GLY A 96 4.01 -11.65 10.02
N GLU A 97 5.19 -11.03 9.89
CA GLU A 97 6.39 -11.40 10.64
C GLU A 97 6.16 -11.22 12.16
N PRO A 98 6.77 -12.06 13.03
CA PRO A 98 6.56 -11.97 14.48
C PRO A 98 6.90 -10.61 15.09
N ALA A 99 7.83 -9.86 14.48
CA ALA A 99 8.23 -8.53 14.90
C ALA A 99 7.32 -7.40 14.39
N ASP A 100 6.31 -7.71 13.57
CA ASP A 100 5.40 -6.71 13.00
C ASP A 100 4.40 -6.20 14.05
N GLY A 101 4.73 -5.09 14.71
CA GLY A 101 3.86 -4.41 15.67
C GLY A 101 2.68 -3.66 15.03
N ARG A 102 2.52 -3.69 13.70
CA ARG A 102 1.47 -2.97 12.98
C ARG A 102 0.19 -3.81 12.88
N PHE A 103 -0.40 -4.12 14.04
CA PHE A 103 -1.52 -5.06 14.15
C PHE A 103 -2.74 -4.71 13.28
N VAL A 104 -3.03 -3.42 13.06
CA VAL A 104 -4.13 -3.02 12.14
C VAL A 104 -3.83 -3.42 10.70
N ARG A 105 -2.59 -3.20 10.24
CA ARG A 105 -2.16 -3.64 8.91
C ARG A 105 -2.17 -5.16 8.83
N ARG A 106 -1.70 -5.86 9.86
CA ARG A 106 -1.80 -7.31 9.86
C ARG A 106 -3.25 -7.78 9.73
N MET A 107 -4.16 -7.25 10.56
CA MET A 107 -5.58 -7.62 10.54
C MET A 107 -6.21 -7.53 9.15
N ILE A 108 -6.02 -6.41 8.45
CA ILE A 108 -6.62 -6.20 7.12
C ILE A 108 -6.04 -7.11 6.04
N PHE A 109 -4.72 -7.35 6.07
CA PHE A 109 -4.07 -8.23 5.11
C PHE A 109 -4.42 -9.70 5.34
N GLU A 110 -4.42 -10.17 6.59
CA GLU A 110 -4.81 -11.56 6.91
C GLU A 110 -6.29 -11.79 6.54
N ALA A 111 -7.16 -10.81 6.79
CA ALA A 111 -8.56 -10.86 6.36
C ALA A 111 -8.69 -10.92 4.83
N ALA A 112 -7.97 -10.07 4.08
CA ALA A 112 -7.96 -10.10 2.62
C ALA A 112 -7.44 -11.44 2.06
N MET A 113 -6.46 -12.05 2.73
CA MET A 113 -5.93 -13.37 2.39
C MET A 113 -6.86 -14.54 2.79
N GLY A 114 -7.92 -14.27 3.55
CA GLY A 114 -8.87 -15.28 4.03
C GLY A 114 -8.43 -16.03 5.30
N ASP A 115 -7.30 -15.67 5.92
CA ASP A 115 -6.85 -16.22 7.20
C ASP A 115 -7.55 -15.49 8.36
N LEU A 116 -8.82 -15.86 8.60
CA LEU A 116 -9.66 -15.23 9.61
C LEU A 116 -9.17 -15.47 11.03
N ASP A 117 -8.45 -16.57 11.27
CA ASP A 117 -7.84 -16.85 12.57
C ASP A 117 -6.67 -15.90 12.85
N ALA A 118 -5.79 -15.67 11.88
CA ALA A 118 -4.73 -14.68 12.01
C ALA A 118 -5.30 -13.25 12.11
N ALA A 119 -6.33 -12.94 11.32
CA ALA A 119 -7.02 -11.66 11.39
C ALA A 119 -7.64 -11.42 12.79
N ARG A 120 -8.28 -12.45 13.38
CA ARG A 120 -8.85 -12.41 14.72
C ARG A 120 -7.78 -12.21 15.78
N ARG A 121 -6.65 -12.93 15.70
CA ARG A 121 -5.51 -12.73 16.62
C ARG A 121 -4.97 -11.30 16.55
N ALA A 122 -4.79 -10.76 15.34
CA ALA A 122 -4.36 -9.39 15.15
C ALA A 122 -5.37 -8.38 15.72
N CYS A 123 -6.66 -8.60 15.49
CA CYS A 123 -7.74 -7.80 16.06
C CYS A 123 -7.69 -7.80 17.59
N CYS A 124 -7.62 -8.97 18.24
CA CYS A 124 -7.55 -9.07 19.69
C CYS A 124 -6.33 -8.33 20.28
N ARG A 125 -5.17 -8.36 19.60
CA ARG A 125 -3.97 -7.64 20.06
C ARG A 125 -4.13 -6.12 20.05
N LEU A 126 -4.95 -5.56 19.15
CA LEU A 126 -5.25 -4.11 19.15
C LEU A 126 -5.95 -3.66 20.43
N TRP A 127 -6.74 -4.54 21.02
CA TRP A 127 -7.48 -4.28 22.25
C TRP A 127 -6.72 -4.69 23.51
N HIS A 128 -5.46 -5.14 23.38
CA HIS A 128 -4.65 -5.51 24.52
C HIS A 128 -4.23 -4.25 25.31
N PRO A 129 -4.31 -4.25 26.66
CA PRO A 129 -3.94 -3.09 27.47
C PRO A 129 -2.55 -2.54 27.17
N ASP A 130 -1.56 -3.41 26.97
CA ASP A 130 -0.17 -3.01 26.63
C ASP A 130 -0.05 -2.23 25.30
N ILE A 131 -1.02 -2.36 24.40
CA ILE A 131 -1.05 -1.66 23.11
C ILE A 131 -1.91 -0.41 23.18
N ILE A 132 -3.06 -0.47 23.85
CA ILE A 132 -3.96 0.68 24.07
C ILE A 132 -3.24 1.82 24.82
N ASN A 133 -2.32 1.47 25.73
CA ASN A 133 -1.59 2.44 26.55
C ASN A 133 -0.37 3.08 25.85
N LEU A 134 -0.11 2.75 24.57
CA LEU A 134 0.89 3.43 23.75
C LEU A 134 0.27 4.68 23.10
N ASP A 135 0.62 5.87 23.60
CA ASP A 135 0.21 7.17 23.07
C ASP A 135 1.07 7.54 21.82
N PRO A 136 0.56 8.16 20.73
CA PRO A 136 -0.79 8.65 20.49
C PRO A 136 -1.71 7.67 19.75
N PRO A 137 -3.05 7.91 19.79
CA PRO A 137 -4.02 7.11 19.04
C PRO A 137 -3.64 7.08 17.56
N PRO A 138 -3.83 5.93 16.91
CA PRO A 138 -3.38 5.80 15.57
C PRO A 138 -4.20 6.73 14.65
N GLN A 139 -3.49 7.37 13.71
CA GLN A 139 -3.98 8.41 12.80
C GLN A 139 -5.31 8.03 12.09
N ASP A 140 -6.01 9.03 11.57
CA ASP A 140 -7.28 8.88 10.83
C ASP A 140 -7.33 7.61 9.95
N GLY A 141 -8.39 6.82 10.11
CA GLY A 141 -8.61 5.55 9.39
C GLY A 141 -8.13 4.29 10.13
N VAL A 142 -7.26 4.39 11.15
CA VAL A 142 -6.76 3.20 11.86
C VAL A 142 -7.78 2.60 12.83
N LEU A 143 -8.71 3.40 13.38
CA LEU A 143 -9.85 2.88 14.15
C LEU A 143 -10.98 2.35 13.26
N GLU A 144 -11.11 2.85 12.03
CA GLU A 144 -12.15 2.42 11.10
C GLU A 144 -11.99 0.94 10.73
N ILE A 145 -10.75 0.48 10.55
CA ILE A 145 -10.45 -0.90 10.18
C ILE A 145 -11.00 -1.91 11.22
N PRO A 146 -10.61 -1.84 12.51
CA PRO A 146 -11.14 -2.76 13.51
C PRO A 146 -12.64 -2.56 13.73
N GLN A 147 -13.18 -1.34 13.59
CA GLN A 147 -14.62 -1.10 13.72
C GLN A 147 -15.44 -1.77 12.60
N LYS A 148 -14.97 -1.71 11.35
CA LYS A 148 -15.69 -2.29 10.20
C LYS A 148 -15.42 -3.78 10.04
N LEU A 149 -14.17 -4.21 10.14
CA LEU A 149 -13.80 -5.62 9.91
C LEU A 149 -13.95 -6.49 11.16
N GLY A 150 -13.79 -5.94 12.38
CA GLY A 150 -13.82 -6.73 13.61
C GLY A 150 -15.09 -7.56 13.80
N PRO A 151 -16.30 -6.96 13.70
CA PRO A 151 -17.56 -7.70 13.80
C PRO A 151 -17.75 -8.76 12.72
N LEU A 152 -17.25 -8.51 11.51
CA LEU A 152 -17.36 -9.42 10.36
C LEU A 152 -16.42 -10.63 10.55
N ILE A 153 -15.18 -10.38 10.96
CA ILE A 153 -14.21 -11.43 11.34
C ILE A 153 -14.73 -12.26 12.52
N ALA A 154 -15.41 -11.65 13.50
CA ALA A 154 -15.98 -12.38 14.63
C ALA A 154 -17.10 -13.36 14.21
N ARG A 155 -17.74 -13.14 13.06
CA ARG A 155 -18.83 -13.96 12.52
C ARG A 155 -18.41 -14.84 11.35
N ASP A 156 -17.12 -14.83 10.99
CA ASP A 156 -16.60 -15.41 9.76
C ASP A 156 -17.37 -14.96 8.51
N ASP A 157 -17.84 -13.71 8.51
CA ASP A 157 -18.63 -13.12 7.42
C ASP A 157 -17.72 -12.73 6.24
N ARG A 158 -17.36 -13.74 5.44
CA ARG A 158 -16.45 -13.59 4.29
C ARG A 158 -16.97 -12.62 3.25
N GLU A 159 -18.26 -12.69 2.93
CA GLU A 159 -18.91 -11.80 1.97
C GLU A 159 -18.89 -10.35 2.47
N GLY A 160 -19.22 -10.12 3.74
CA GLY A 160 -19.15 -8.81 4.36
C GLY A 160 -17.73 -8.24 4.36
N ILE A 161 -16.71 -9.06 4.68
CA ILE A 161 -15.30 -8.64 4.64
C ILE A 161 -14.91 -8.22 3.23
N ALA A 162 -15.20 -9.05 2.22
CA ALA A 162 -14.91 -8.74 0.82
C ALA A 162 -15.59 -7.44 0.37
N ALA A 163 -16.85 -7.22 0.76
CA ALA A 163 -17.58 -6.00 0.44
C ALA A 163 -16.92 -4.73 1.03
N VAL A 164 -16.46 -4.80 2.29
CA VAL A 164 -15.74 -3.68 2.93
C VAL A 164 -14.41 -3.42 2.22
N LEU A 165 -13.63 -4.47 1.94
CA LEU A 165 -12.33 -4.32 1.26
C LEU A 165 -12.50 -3.71 -0.14
N ARG A 166 -13.49 -4.17 -0.91
CA ARG A 166 -13.80 -3.64 -2.25
C ARG A 166 -14.23 -2.17 -2.21
N SER A 167 -15.04 -1.80 -1.21
CA SER A 167 -15.44 -0.39 -1.02
C SER A 167 -14.23 0.51 -0.78
N TRP A 168 -13.25 0.05 0.00
CA TRP A 168 -12.01 0.78 0.22
C TRP A 168 -11.12 0.85 -1.02
N GLU A 169 -11.08 -0.19 -1.86
CA GLU A 169 -10.37 -0.14 -3.15
C GLU A 169 -10.96 0.89 -4.10
N GLU A 170 -12.28 0.91 -4.24
CA GLU A 170 -12.97 1.88 -5.07
C GLU A 170 -12.68 3.32 -4.59
N SER A 171 -12.71 3.53 -3.27
CA SER A 171 -12.37 4.82 -2.68
C SER A 171 -10.91 5.19 -2.92
N SER A 172 -9.97 4.25 -2.76
CA SER A 172 -8.56 4.50 -3.04
C SER A 172 -8.31 4.77 -4.52
N ALA A 173 -8.99 4.10 -5.43
CA ALA A 173 -8.87 4.37 -6.88
C ALA A 173 -9.20 5.84 -7.19
N LYS A 174 -10.23 6.40 -6.52
CA LYS A 174 -10.59 7.83 -6.60
C LYS A 174 -9.53 8.73 -6.01
N VAL A 175 -9.02 8.41 -4.83
CA VAL A 175 -7.95 9.18 -4.18
C VAL A 175 -6.66 9.22 -5.01
N TYR A 176 -6.32 8.11 -5.68
CA TYR A 176 -5.15 8.02 -6.56
C TYR A 176 -5.38 8.58 -7.97
N GLY A 177 -6.62 8.88 -8.36
CA GLY A 177 -6.96 9.33 -9.72
C GLY A 177 -6.72 8.26 -10.79
N VAL A 178 -6.90 6.98 -10.44
CA VAL A 178 -6.62 5.81 -11.30
C VAL A 178 -7.88 5.01 -11.64
N GLU A 179 -9.08 5.55 -11.41
CA GLU A 179 -10.36 4.85 -11.56
C GLU A 179 -10.53 4.20 -12.93
N LYS A 180 -10.11 4.92 -13.99
CA LYS A 180 -10.16 4.42 -15.38
C LYS A 180 -9.24 3.23 -15.67
N TYR A 181 -8.27 2.98 -14.80
CA TYR A 181 -7.25 1.94 -14.94
C TYR A 181 -7.38 0.85 -13.87
N TRP A 182 -8.21 1.10 -12.85
CA TRP A 182 -8.50 0.17 -11.79
C TRP A 182 -9.45 -0.90 -12.30
N GLN A 183 -9.09 -2.16 -12.07
CA GLN A 183 -9.90 -3.32 -12.39
C GLN A 183 -10.22 -4.05 -11.08
N PRO A 184 -11.49 -4.11 -10.67
CA PRO A 184 -11.86 -4.88 -9.50
C PRO A 184 -11.65 -6.36 -9.78
N THR A 185 -10.79 -7.01 -8.99
CA THR A 185 -10.53 -8.45 -9.02
C THR A 185 -11.01 -9.09 -7.71
N PRO A 186 -11.35 -10.39 -7.70
CA PRO A 186 -11.72 -11.07 -6.47
C PRO A 186 -10.56 -11.08 -5.47
N PHE A 187 -10.85 -10.82 -4.20
CA PHE A 187 -9.89 -11.03 -3.13
C PHE A 187 -9.71 -12.53 -2.85
N PRO A 188 -8.54 -12.97 -2.34
CA PRO A 188 -8.35 -14.37 -1.92
C PRO A 188 -9.39 -14.89 -0.92
N ILE A 189 -9.95 -14.02 -0.06
CA ILE A 189 -11.05 -14.39 0.84
C ILE A 189 -12.32 -14.84 0.09
N GLU A 190 -12.52 -14.39 -1.15
CA GLU A 190 -13.68 -14.76 -1.97
C GLU A 190 -13.51 -16.13 -2.63
N GLU A 191 -12.27 -16.65 -2.73
CA GLU A 191 -11.97 -17.91 -3.41
C GLU A 191 -11.96 -19.13 -2.49
N THR A 192 -11.77 -18.93 -1.19
CA THR A 192 -11.73 -20.00 -0.18
C THR A 192 -13.11 -20.15 0.49
N ALA A 193 -14.03 -20.85 -0.16
CA ALA A 193 -15.29 -21.31 0.42
C ALA A 193 -15.22 -22.81 0.78
#